data_AF-A0A023CTU0-F1
#
_entry.id   AF-A0A023CTU0-F1
#
_cell.length_a   1.000
_cell.length_b   1.000
_cell.length_c   1.000
_cell.angle_alpha   90.00
_cell.angle_beta   90.00
_cell.angle_gamma   90.00
#
_symmetry.space_group_name_H-M   'P 1'
#
loop_
_entity.id
_entity.type
_entity.pdbx_description
1 polymer ?
#
loop_
_entity_poly.entity_id
_entity_poly.type
_entity_poly.pdbx_seq_one_letter_code
_entity_poly.pdbx_strand_id
1 'polypeptide(L)'
;MQKGFMHELEANVLSDNDDSKVFLVPSKKEHLAVKIDKNVLDRLKDDEKLERMLKNLLKMNSKRTTKETVNINKRNYRIFL
;
A
#
# COMPACT_ATOMS: atom_id res chain seq x y z
N MET A 1 -19.55 -11.03 -6.86
CA MET A 1 -19.16 -9.71 -6.33
C MET A 1 -17.70 -9.81 -5.90
N GLN A 2 -16.78 -9.16 -6.61
CA GLN A 2 -15.36 -9.23 -6.28
C GLN A 2 -15.17 -8.68 -4.87
N LYS A 3 -14.73 -9.52 -3.93
CA LYS A 3 -14.15 -9.03 -2.68
C LYS A 3 -12.89 -8.27 -3.10
N GLY A 4 -12.97 -6.94 -3.15
CA GLY A 4 -11.95 -6.10 -3.77
C GLY A 4 -10.66 -6.13 -2.96
N PHE A 5 -9.52 -6.07 -3.66
CA PHE A 5 -8.19 -5.94 -3.04
C PHE A 5 -8.15 -4.79 -2.01
N MET A 6 -8.83 -3.69 -2.32
CA MET A 6 -8.96 -2.53 -1.43
C MET A 6 -9.74 -2.84 -0.14
N HIS A 7 -10.78 -3.67 -0.22
CA HIS A 7 -11.57 -4.07 0.95
C HIS A 7 -10.74 -4.97 1.89
N GLU A 8 -9.94 -5.87 1.33
CA GLU A 8 -9.00 -6.67 2.12
C GLU A 8 -7.88 -5.81 2.72
N LEU A 9 -7.42 -4.78 2.01
CA LEU A 9 -6.41 -3.85 2.51
C LEU A 9 -6.92 -3.02 3.69
N GLU A 10 -8.16 -2.52 3.62
CA GLU A 10 -8.80 -1.75 4.70
C GLU A 10 -9.00 -2.58 5.97
N ALA A 11 -9.29 -3.88 5.83
CA ALA A 11 -9.36 -4.80 6.96
C ALA A 11 -7.98 -5.08 7.61
N ASN A 12 -6.89 -4.76 6.90
CA ASN A 12 -5.51 -5.06 7.29
C ASN A 12 -4.71 -3.79 7.67
N VAL A 13 -5.37 -2.76 8.21
CA VAL A 13 -4.69 -1.57 8.75
C VAL A 13 -3.92 -1.94 10.02
N LEU A 14 -2.61 -1.71 10.01
CA LEU A 14 -1.73 -1.97 11.15
C LEU A 14 -1.63 -0.77 12.10
N SER A 15 -1.70 0.45 11.55
CA SER A 15 -1.62 1.70 12.32
C SER A 15 -2.22 2.83 11.49
N ASP A 16 -2.92 3.73 12.16
CA ASP A 16 -3.45 4.97 11.59
C ASP A 16 -3.11 6.11 12.55
N ASN A 17 -2.13 6.92 12.17
CA ASN A 17 -1.68 8.08 12.95
C ASN A 17 -1.97 9.37 12.18
N ASP A 18 -1.81 10.52 12.82
CA ASP A 18 -2.14 11.82 12.20
C ASP A 18 -1.36 12.12 10.90
N ASP A 19 -0.14 11.60 10.77
CA ASP A 19 0.69 11.85 9.58
C ASP A 19 0.57 10.78 8.48
N SER A 20 0.24 9.54 8.86
CA SER A 20 0.39 8.39 7.96
C SER A 20 -0.48 7.21 8.37
N LYS A 21 -0.83 6.38 7.38
CA LYS A 21 -1.51 5.12 7.57
C LYS A 21 -0.64 3.96 7.11
N VAL A 22 -0.59 2.91 7.92
CA VAL A 22 0.18 1.69 7.64
C VAL A 22 -0.80 0.56 7.34
N PHE A 23 -0.63 -0.04 6.17
CA PHE A 23 -1.41 -1.17 5.71
C PHE A 23 -0.52 -2.40 5.62
N LEU A 24 -1.03 -3.56 6.01
CA LEU A 24 -0.46 -4.82 5.57
C LEU A 24 -1.06 -5.15 4.21
N VAL A 25 -0.21 -5.25 3.19
CA VAL A 25 -0.66 -5.55 1.84
C VAL A 25 -1.07 -7.02 1.77
N PRO A 26 -2.29 -7.35 1.31
CA PRO A 26 -2.75 -8.73 1.23
C PRO A 26 -1.96 -9.49 0.15
N SER A 27 -0.90 -10.18 0.59
CA SER A 27 -0.05 -11.04 -0.24
C SER A 27 0.15 -12.39 0.45
N LYS A 28 -0.02 -13.48 -0.31
CA LYS A 28 0.14 -14.85 0.21
C LYS A 28 1.60 -15.27 0.42
N LYS A 29 2.55 -14.51 -0.13
CA LYS A 29 3.98 -14.91 -0.20
C LYS A 29 4.92 -14.01 0.58
N GLU A 30 4.52 -12.77 0.85
CA GLU A 30 5.41 -11.72 1.37
C GLU A 30 4.67 -10.94 2.45
N HIS A 31 5.33 -10.69 3.60
CA HIS A 31 4.81 -9.79 4.64
C HIS A 31 5.26 -8.37 4.31
N LEU A 32 4.45 -7.68 3.52
CA LEU A 32 4.74 -6.34 3.04
C LEU A 32 3.85 -5.33 3.74
N ALA A 33 4.44 -4.48 4.57
CA ALA A 33 3.77 -3.33 5.14
C ALA A 33 4.01 -2.10 4.27
N VAL A 34 2.99 -1.29 4.04
CA VAL A 34 3.11 -0.03 3.31
C VAL A 34 2.64 1.09 4.20
N LYS A 35 3.54 2.02 4.52
CA LYS A 35 3.24 3.25 5.24
C LYS A 35 3.03 4.36 4.22
N ILE A 36 1.84 4.95 4.18
CA ILE A 36 1.50 6.03 3.25
C ILE A 36 1.16 7.28 4.03
N ASP A 37 1.81 8.40 3.70
CA ASP A 37 1.45 9.70 4.27
C ASP A 37 0.00 10.07 3.93
N LYS A 38 -0.76 10.64 4.88
CA LYS A 38 -2.16 11.05 4.65
C LYS A 38 -2.29 12.05 3.50
N ASN A 39 -1.32 12.97 3.38
CA ASN A 39 -1.22 13.92 2.26
C ASN A 39 -1.13 13.24 0.88
N VAL A 40 -0.62 12.00 0.82
CA VAL A 40 -0.56 11.20 -0.41
C VAL A 40 -1.85 10.41 -0.58
N LEU A 41 -2.39 9.82 0.49
CA LEU A 41 -3.70 9.15 0.44
C LEU A 41 -4.79 10.10 -0.09
N ASP A 42 -4.80 11.35 0.37
CA ASP A 42 -5.72 12.38 -0.11
C ASP A 42 -5.56 12.70 -1.60
N ARG A 43 -4.39 12.46 -2.18
CA ARG A 43 -4.13 12.59 -3.62
C ARG A 43 -4.47 11.35 -4.41
N LEU A 44 -4.48 10.20 -3.74
CA LEU A 44 -4.84 8.89 -4.27
C LEU A 44 -6.31 8.55 -4.00
N LYS A 45 -7.17 9.56 -3.78
CA LYS A 45 -8.62 9.44 -3.51
C LYS A 45 -9.39 8.58 -4.52
N ASP A 46 -8.85 8.35 -5.72
CA ASP A 46 -9.34 7.30 -6.60
C ASP A 46 -8.80 5.95 -6.13
N ASP A 47 -9.67 5.10 -5.60
CA ASP A 47 -9.33 3.74 -5.16
C ASP A 47 -8.53 2.96 -6.23
N GLU A 48 -8.79 3.21 -7.51
CA GLU A 48 -8.05 2.61 -8.63
C GLU A 48 -6.56 3.01 -8.66
N LYS A 49 -6.21 4.26 -8.36
CA LYS A 49 -4.81 4.73 -8.36
C LYS A 49 -4.04 4.12 -7.20
N LEU A 50 -4.65 4.09 -6.03
CA LEU A 50 -4.08 3.45 -4.85
C LEU A 50 -3.91 1.95 -5.07
N GLU A 51 -4.93 1.28 -5.60
CA GLU A 51 -4.88 -0.14 -5.95
C GLU A 51 -3.78 -0.45 -6.97
N ARG A 52 -3.70 0.34 -8.05
CA ARG A 52 -2.64 0.20 -9.06
C ARG A 52 -1.26 0.39 -8.45
N MET A 53 -1.09 1.40 -7.60
CA MET A 53 0.16 1.69 -6.92
C MET A 53 0.64 0.50 -6.08
N LEU A 54 -0.26 -0.06 -5.28
CA LEU A 54 0.02 -1.20 -4.41
C LEU A 54 0.30 -2.48 -5.21
N LYS A 55 -0.44 -2.71 -6.31
CA LYS A 55 -0.17 -3.82 -7.23
C LYS A 55 1.20 -3.70 -7.90
N ASN A 56 1.60 -2.50 -8.31
CA ASN A 56 2.93 -2.27 -8.88
C ASN A 56 4.03 -2.54 -7.84
N LEU A 57 3.81 -2.09 -6.60
CA LEU A 57 4.72 -2.33 -5.49
C LEU A 57 4.88 -3.83 -5.20
N LEU A 58 3.80 -4.61 -5.22
CA LEU A 58 3.84 -6.07 -5.12
C LEU A 58 4.57 -6.74 -6.29
N LYS A 59 4.50 -6.18 -7.51
CA LYS A 59 5.25 -6.69 -8.67
C LYS A 59 6.74 -6.37 -8.59
N MET A 60 7.08 -5.22 -8.02
CA MET A 60 8.47 -4.77 -7.85
C MET A 60 9.16 -5.48 -6.69
N ASN A 61 8.40 -5.90 -5.67
CA ASN A 61 9.00 -6.64 -4.57
C ASN A 61 9.53 -8.00 -5.06
N SER A 62 10.80 -8.26 -4.78
CA SER A 62 11.48 -9.46 -5.20
C SER A 62 11.14 -10.59 -4.22
N LYS A 63 10.92 -11.80 -4.75
CA LYS A 63 10.66 -13.04 -3.97
C LYS A 63 11.66 -13.34 -2.84
N ARG A 64 12.81 -12.63 -2.80
CA ARG A 64 13.82 -12.74 -1.75
C ARG A 64 13.49 -11.92 -0.50
N THR A 65 12.70 -10.86 -0.60
CA THR A 65 12.37 -9.99 0.52
C THR A 65 11.05 -10.46 1.15
N THR A 66 11.14 -11.22 2.22
CA THR A 66 9.97 -11.84 2.87
C THR A 66 9.28 -10.91 3.87
N LYS A 67 9.98 -9.88 4.34
CA LYS A 67 9.47 -8.85 5.26
C LYS A 67 10.05 -7.49 4.90
N GLU A 68 9.20 -6.55 4.51
CA GLU A 68 9.61 -5.20 4.17
C GLU A 68 8.54 -4.20 4.57
N THR A 69 8.97 -2.99 4.95
CA THR A 69 8.08 -1.84 5.13
C THR A 69 8.45 -0.76 4.12
N VAL A 70 7.56 -0.51 3.16
CA VAL A 70 7.76 0.53 2.15
C VAL A 70 7.11 1.82 2.61
N ASN A 71 7.91 2.89 2.68
CA ASN A 71 7.43 4.23 3.04
C ASN A 71 7.10 5.02 1.78
N ILE A 72 5.84 5.43 1.63
CA ILE A 72 5.32 6.20 0.52
C ILE A 72 4.95 7.61 1.01
N ASN A 73 5.63 8.59 0.44
CA ASN A 73 5.47 10.01 0.74
C ASN A 73 5.32 10.82 -0.56
N LYS A 74 5.08 12.12 -0.41
CA LYS A 74 4.85 13.04 -1.54
C LYS A 74 6.02 13.09 -2.55
N ARG A 75 7.23 12.70 -2.17
CA ARG A 75 8.41 12.73 -3.04
C ARG A 75 8.53 11.47 -3.89
N ASN A 76 8.12 10.30 -3.38
CA ASN A 76 8.37 9.01 -4.03
C ASN A 76 7.11 8.29 -4.55
N TYR A 77 5.89 8.71 -4.19
CA TYR A 77 4.66 8.01 -4.60
C TYR A 77 4.52 7.84 -6.13
N ARG A 78 5.07 8.77 -6.91
CA ARG A 78 5.06 8.73 -8.39
C ARG A 78 5.85 7.56 -8.99
N ILE A 79 6.81 6.99 -8.25
CA ILE A 79 7.58 5.82 -8.69
C ILE A 79 6.68 4.59 -8.81
N PHE A 80 5.62 4.56 -8.00
CA PHE A 80 4.76 3.39 -7.84
C PHE A 80 3.46 3.47 -8.68
N LEU A 81 3.10 4.64 -9.24
CA LEU A 81 1.93 4.83 -10.13
C LEU A 81 2.20 4.33 -11.56
#